data_AF-A0A6A6RI10-F1
#
_entry.id   AF-A0A6A6RI10-F1
#
_cell.length_a   1.000
_cell.length_b   1.000
_cell.length_c   1.000
_cell.angle_alpha   90.00
_cell.angle_beta   90.00
_cell.angle_gamma   90.00
#
_symmetry.space_group_name_H-M   'P 1'
#
loop_
_entity.id
_entity.type
_entity.pdbx_description
1 polymer ?
#
loop_
_entity_poly.entity_id
_entity_poly.type
_entity_poly.pdbx_seq_one_letter_code
_entity_poly.pdbx_strand_id
1 'polypeptide(L)'
;IYAYIPRYVFLCFINSAIWTANPLALSYASTSMGSMHPETRAISLAIVNGIGNLAQIYGSYLFPAEDAPQYLKGFGTYAGLLIFGAAVYALAWLLFRRWPLKSRA
;
A
#
# COMPACT_ATOMS: atom_id res chain seq x y z
N ILE A 1 -17.09 0.59 28.16
CA ILE A 1 -15.68 0.64 28.64
C ILE A 1 -14.82 1.10 27.47
N TYR A 2 -14.61 2.41 27.32
CA TYR A 2 -13.78 2.97 26.24
C TYR A 2 -12.34 3.05 26.74
N ALA A 3 -11.53 2.05 26.42
CA ALA A 3 -10.10 2.10 26.70
C ALA A 3 -9.47 3.10 25.71
N TYR A 4 -9.29 4.34 26.15
CA TYR A 4 -8.72 5.43 25.35
C TYR A 4 -7.23 5.18 25.06
N ILE A 5 -6.49 4.59 26.01
CA ILE A 5 -5.04 4.31 25.87
C ILE A 5 -4.75 3.37 24.69
N PRO A 6 -5.37 2.18 24.57
CA PRO A 6 -5.17 1.32 23.41
C PRO A 6 -5.51 2.01 22.09
N ARG A 7 -6.62 2.77 22.05
CA ARG A 7 -7.05 3.48 20.83
C ARG A 7 -5.98 4.44 20.32
N TYR A 8 -5.39 5.25 21.19
CA TYR A 8 -4.33 6.19 20.78
C TYR A 8 -3.03 5.47 20.37
N VAL A 9 -2.66 4.41 21.09
CA VAL A 9 -1.49 3.60 20.74
C VAL A 9 -1.66 2.93 19.37
N PHE A 10 -2.82 2.36 19.08
CA PHE A 10 -3.12 1.76 17.77
C PHE A 10 -3.18 2.81 16.66
N LEU A 11 -3.66 4.03 16.93
CA LEU A 11 -3.61 5.13 15.96
C LEU A 11 -2.17 5.49 15.58
N CYS A 12 -1.25 5.54 16.55
CA CYS A 12 0.17 5.77 16.27
C CYS A 12 0.76 4.66 15.39
N PHE A 13 0.50 3.39 15.72
CA PHE A 13 1.01 2.25 14.94
C PHE A 13 0.46 2.22 13.51
N ILE A 14 -0.84 2.46 13.33
CA ILE A 14 -1.47 2.50 12.00
C ILE A 14 -0.86 3.64 11.18
N ASN A 15 -0.71 4.83 11.76
CA ASN A 15 -0.11 5.97 11.07
C ASN A 15 1.34 5.65 10.63
N SER A 16 2.17 5.11 11.53
CA SER A 16 3.54 4.71 11.20
C SER A 16 3.59 3.63 10.11
N ALA A 17 2.70 2.64 10.16
CA ALA A 17 2.63 1.57 9.16
C ALA A 17 2.27 2.10 7.76
N ILE A 18 1.31 3.02 7.66
CA ILE A 18 0.87 3.60 6.38
C ILE A 18 2.01 4.37 5.70
N TRP A 19 2.72 5.22 6.46
CA TRP A 19 3.83 6.00 5.91
C TRP A 19 5.04 5.14 5.50
N THR A 20 5.26 4.02 6.21
CA THR A 20 6.35 3.08 5.88
C THR A 20 6.03 2.23 4.64
N ALA A 21 4.75 1.99 4.34
CA ALA A 21 4.35 1.20 3.18
C ALA A 21 4.72 1.86 1.84
N ASN A 22 4.74 3.19 1.76
CA ASN A 22 5.01 3.93 0.53
C ASN A 22 6.44 3.71 -0.03
N PRO A 23 7.53 3.89 0.75
CA PRO A 23 8.88 3.56 0.29
C PRO A 23 9.10 2.05 0.09
N LEU A 24 8.43 1.21 0.88
CA LEU A 24 8.52 -0.25 0.74
C LEU A 24 7.96 -0.70 -0.62
N ALA A 25 6.82 -0.16 -1.03
CA ALA A 25 6.21 -0.47 -2.31
C ALA A 25 7.09 -0.03 -3.49
N LEU A 26 7.69 1.16 -3.38
CA LEU A 26 8.61 1.68 -4.40
C LEU A 26 9.89 0.85 -4.50
N SER A 27 10.45 0.43 -3.35
CA SER A 27 11.62 -0.44 -3.28
C SER A 27 11.32 -1.80 -3.93
N TYR A 28 10.18 -2.42 -3.61
CA TYR A 28 9.78 -3.69 -4.20
C TYR A 28 9.55 -3.61 -5.71
N ALA A 29 8.85 -2.57 -6.18
CA ALA A 29 8.65 -2.33 -7.61
C ALA A 29 10.01 -2.18 -8.33
N SER A 30 10.95 -1.46 -7.72
CA SER A 30 12.30 -1.28 -8.26
C SER A 30 13.10 -2.58 -8.31
N THR A 31 13.00 -3.46 -7.31
CA THR A 31 13.73 -4.74 -7.29
C THR A 31 13.11 -5.77 -8.25
N SER A 32 11.79 -5.83 -8.33
CA SER A 32 11.09 -6.74 -9.26
C SER A 32 11.34 -6.38 -10.72
N MET A 33 11.64 -5.12 -11.02
CA MET A 33 11.95 -4.65 -12.37
C MET A 33 13.46 -4.55 -12.66
N GLY A 34 14.32 -5.09 -11.79
CA GLY A 34 15.78 -5.03 -11.96
C GLY A 34 16.29 -5.69 -13.24
N SER A 35 15.56 -6.67 -13.78
CA SER A 35 15.90 -7.39 -15.01
C SER A 35 15.20 -6.85 -16.28
N MET A 36 14.42 -5.78 -16.18
CA MET A 36 13.73 -5.16 -17.33
C MET A 36 14.56 -4.04 -17.96
N HIS A 37 14.29 -3.71 -19.23
CA HIS A 37 14.89 -2.54 -19.88
C HIS A 37 14.63 -1.26 -19.06
N PRO A 38 15.62 -0.36 -18.95
CA PRO A 38 15.51 0.86 -18.15
C PRO A 38 14.27 1.71 -18.48
N GLU A 39 13.89 1.75 -19.75
CA GLU A 39 12.73 2.49 -20.26
C GLU A 39 11.42 1.95 -19.69
N THR A 40 11.20 0.64 -19.74
CA THR A 40 10.01 -0.01 -19.17
C THR A 40 9.95 0.17 -17.66
N ARG A 41 11.09 0.04 -16.97
CA ARG A 41 11.18 0.25 -15.52
C ARG A 41 10.82 1.68 -15.14
N ALA A 42 11.30 2.68 -15.88
CA ALA A 42 10.99 4.09 -15.61
C ALA A 42 9.49 4.39 -15.77
N ILE A 43 8.87 3.91 -16.85
CA ILE A 43 7.44 4.08 -17.11
C ILE A 43 6.61 3.42 -16.01
N SER A 44 6.94 2.18 -15.63
CA SER A 44 6.24 1.47 -14.55
C SER A 44 6.37 2.17 -13.20
N LEU A 45 7.54 2.69 -12.84
CA LEU A 45 7.73 3.45 -11.59
C LEU A 45 6.93 4.77 -11.60
N ALA A 46 6.85 5.46 -12.74
CA ALA A 46 6.04 6.67 -12.89
C ALA A 46 4.54 6.38 -12.70
N ILE A 47 4.04 5.28 -13.27
CA ILE A 47 2.64 4.85 -13.10
C ILE A 47 2.35 4.51 -11.62
N VAL A 48 3.23 3.75 -10.97
CA VAL A 48 3.08 3.40 -9.54
C VAL A 48 3.03 4.66 -8.67
N ASN A 49 3.89 5.64 -8.95
CA ASN A 49 3.89 6.92 -8.24
C ASN A 49 2.61 7.73 -8.49
N GLY A 50 2.12 7.77 -9.75
CA GLY A 50 0.87 8.45 -10.10
C GLY A 50 -0.35 7.86 -9.40
N ILE A 51 -0.47 6.53 -9.36
CA ILE A 51 -1.54 5.84 -8.64
C ILE A 51 -1.45 6.09 -7.13
N GLY A 52 -0.23 6.11 -6.56
CA GLY A 52 -0.02 6.42 -5.15
C GLY A 52 -0.51 7.81 -4.76
N ASN A 53 -0.24 8.82 -5.59
CA ASN A 53 -0.77 10.18 -5.37
C ASN A 53 -2.29 10.26 -5.54
N LEU A 54 -2.86 9.53 -6.51
CA LEU A 54 -4.31 9.47 -6.71
C LEU A 54 -5.03 8.82 -5.51
N ALA A 55 -4.45 7.75 -4.95
CA ALA A 55 -4.99 7.07 -3.78
C ALA A 55 -5.05 7.98 -2.55
N GLN A 56 -4.13 8.93 -2.39
CA GLN A 56 -4.17 9.92 -1.30
C GLN A 56 -5.38 10.86 -1.44
N ILE A 57 -5.74 11.26 -2.67
CA ILE A 57 -6.92 12.07 -2.93
C ILE A 57 -8.19 11.28 -2.61
N TYR A 58 -8.29 10.01 -3.03
CA TYR A 58 -9.44 9.17 -2.67
C TYR A 58 -9.52 8.85 -1.17
N GLY A 59 -8.36 8.74 -0.51
CA GLY A 59 -8.27 8.51 0.93
C GLY A 59 -8.93 9.60 1.75
N SER A 60 -8.91 10.87 1.30
CA SER A 60 -9.59 11.97 1.99
C SER A 60 -11.11 11.89 1.92
N TYR A 61 -11.66 11.36 0.81
CA TYR A 61 -13.11 11.11 0.66
C TYR A 61 -13.62 9.94 1.49
N LEU A 62 -12.73 9.05 1.94
CA LEU A 62 -13.08 7.87 2.74
C LEU A 62 -13.38 8.22 4.21
N PHE A 63 -13.06 9.45 4.65
CA PHE A 63 -13.34 9.95 6.00
C PHE A 63 -14.34 11.12 5.98
N PRO A 64 -15.62 10.90 5.63
CA PRO A 64 -16.64 11.95 5.69
C PRO A 64 -16.85 12.42 7.13
N ALA A 65 -16.93 13.73 7.34
CA ALA A 65 -17.12 14.35 8.66
C ALA A 65 -18.39 13.86 9.41
N GLU A 66 -19.33 13.28 8.67
CA GLU A 66 -20.59 12.71 9.15
C GLU A 66 -20.41 11.44 10.00
N ASP A 67 -19.30 10.70 9.86
CA ASP A 67 -19.01 9.46 10.61
C ASP A 67 -18.16 9.69 11.89
N ALA A 68 -18.04 10.95 12.34
CA ALA A 68 -17.41 11.30 13.62
C ALA A 68 -18.24 10.77 14.80
N PRO A 69 -17.64 10.26 15.90
CA PRO A 69 -16.23 10.32 16.29
C PRO A 69 -15.47 8.98 16.14
N GLN A 70 -16.08 7.95 15.57
CA GLN A 70 -15.48 6.60 15.52
C GLN A 70 -14.97 6.20 14.13
N TYR A 71 -15.46 6.81 13.03
CA TYR A 71 -15.00 6.55 11.66
C TYR A 71 -14.80 5.07 11.32
N LEU A 72 -15.65 4.18 11.87
CA LEU A 72 -15.45 2.72 11.80
C LEU A 72 -15.47 2.20 10.36
N LYS A 73 -16.32 2.79 9.51
CA LYS A 73 -16.38 2.48 8.06
C LYS A 73 -15.09 2.86 7.34
N GLY A 74 -14.55 4.05 7.62
CA GLY A 74 -13.28 4.51 7.04
C GLY A 74 -12.10 3.62 7.45
N PHE A 75 -11.93 3.37 8.75
CA PHE A 75 -10.87 2.49 9.27
C PHE A 75 -11.01 1.03 8.79
N GLY A 76 -12.24 0.49 8.74
CA GLY A 76 -12.49 -0.88 8.26
C GLY A 76 -12.15 -1.04 6.78
N THR A 77 -12.51 -0.07 5.95
CA THR A 77 -12.21 -0.10 4.51
C THR A 77 -10.70 0.06 4.26
N TYR A 78 -10.04 0.93 5.03
CA TYR A 78 -8.59 1.11 4.96
C TYR A 78 -7.82 -0.16 5.38
N ALA A 79 -8.23 -0.80 6.48
CA ALA A 79 -7.65 -2.06 6.93
C ALA A 79 -7.88 -3.18 5.90
N GLY A 80 -9.07 -3.27 5.31
CA GLY A 80 -9.37 -4.23 4.24
C GLY A 80 -8.50 -4.03 3.01
N LEU A 81 -8.30 -2.77 2.58
CA LEU A 81 -7.44 -2.46 1.44
C LEU A 81 -5.97 -2.79 1.73
N LEU A 82 -5.49 -2.54 2.94
CA LEU A 82 -4.14 -2.92 3.37
C LEU A 82 -3.94 -4.44 3.40
N ILE A 83 -4.91 -5.20 3.91
CA ILE A 83 -4.87 -6.68 3.91
C ILE A 83 -4.88 -7.21 2.48
N PHE A 84 -5.72 -6.65 1.61
CA PHE A 84 -5.75 -6.99 0.19
C PHE A 84 -4.40 -6.70 -0.48
N GLY A 85 -3.83 -5.52 -0.24
CA GLY A 85 -2.49 -5.16 -0.71
C GLY A 85 -1.41 -6.14 -0.25
N ALA A 86 -1.42 -6.52 1.04
CA ALA A 86 -0.49 -7.50 1.58
C ALA A 86 -0.65 -8.88 0.91
N ALA A 87 -1.87 -9.32 0.64
CA ALA A 87 -2.14 -10.56 -0.08
C ALA A 87 -1.62 -10.52 -1.53
N VAL A 88 -1.80 -9.39 -2.23
CA VAL A 88 -1.24 -9.18 -3.58
C VAL A 88 0.28 -9.22 -3.57
N TYR A 89 0.93 -8.60 -2.57
CA TYR A 89 2.39 -8.67 -2.40
C TYR A 89 2.88 -10.09 -2.12
N ALA A 90 2.17 -10.83 -1.26
CA ALA A 90 2.48 -12.23 -0.97
C ALA A 90 2.32 -13.10 -2.22
N LEU A 91 1.26 -12.88 -3.00
CA LEU A 91 1.03 -13.57 -4.27
C LEU A 91 2.12 -13.23 -5.28
N ALA A 92 2.48 -11.96 -5.43
CA ALA A 92 3.56 -11.53 -6.31
C ALA A 92 4.89 -12.17 -5.92
N TRP A 93 5.21 -12.22 -4.62
CA TRP A 93 6.40 -12.91 -4.12
C TRP A 93 6.38 -14.41 -4.45
N LEU A 94 5.25 -15.10 -4.28
CA LEU A 94 5.09 -16.51 -4.64
C LEU A 94 5.21 -16.74 -6.14
N LEU A 95 4.60 -15.88 -6.96
CA LEU A 95 4.65 -15.96 -8.41
C LEU A 95 6.05 -15.70 -8.94
N PHE A 96 6.77 -14.69 -8.44
CA PHE A 96 8.17 -14.44 -8.82
C PHE A 96 9.11 -15.55 -8.36
N ARG A 97 8.80 -16.24 -7.25
CA ARG A 97 9.56 -17.41 -6.80
C ARG A 97 9.31 -18.64 -7.68
N ARG A 98 8.09 -18.81 -8.20
CA ARG A 98 7.76 -19.94 -9.07
C ARG A 98 8.17 -19.71 -10.52
N TRP A 99 7.90 -18.53 -11.07
CA TRP A 99 8.24 -18.15 -12.44
C TRP A 99 9.14 -16.91 -12.39
N PRO A 100 10.46 -17.10 -12.17
CA PRO A 100 11.40 -15.99 -12.29
C PRO A 100 11.25 -15.43 -13.71
N LEU A 101 11.07 -14.10 -13.82
CA LEU A 101 10.97 -13.41 -15.10
C LEU A 101 12.18 -13.80 -15.94
N LYS A 102 11.96 -14.65 -16.94
CA LYS A 102 13.02 -15.14 -17.81
C LYS A 102 13.44 -13.97 -18.70
N SER A 103 14.54 -13.33 -18.33
CA SER A 103 15.20 -12.33 -19.15
C SER A 103 15.48 -12.96 -20.52
N ARG A 104 14.74 -12.53 -21.55
CA ARG A 104 15.20 -12.70 -22.92
C ARG A 104 16.30 -11.65 -23.10
N ALA A 105 17.53 -12.08 -22.83
CA ALA A 105 18.71 -11.48 -23.43
C ALA A 105 18.63 -11.63 -24.95
#